data_AF-A0A349B8L1-F1
#
_entry.id   AF-A0A349B8L1-F1
#
_cell.length_a   1.000
_cell.length_b   1.000
_cell.length_c   1.000
_cell.angle_alpha   90.00
_cell.angle_beta   90.00
_cell.angle_gamma   90.00
#
_symmetry.space_group_name_H-M   'P 1'
#
loop_
_entity.id
_entity.type
_entity.pdbx_description
1 polymer ?
#
loop_
_entity_poly.entity_id
_entity_poly.type
_entity_poly.pdbx_seq_one_letter_code
_entity_poly.pdbx_strand_id
1 'polypeptide(L)'
;AGLGIGTLGLAGEWAWNSGAHQAWNTSLLPYAVATSVVAAIGGALLGAGFAGAFRFAVPGRHIGTAALVAGVVLTALPVLWFLPREAGDVTADISLERVGTTTFGTDRVEAEGAVVTVALTPADAADDAHWFQATSWQGGGLVLQDMVEIEPGVWRSEGPVPVEGLWKSLVRLHRSGSQLMAAPIWFPDDPEIGEPEIPAVDRRIEMGPETQYLPRETEEGDLPWLVPVVHGYLALTVLGWLLAFVVGVRRIGGPVAPTADVREPSAPSRRRTGAGR
;
A
#
# COMPACT_ATOMS: atom_id res chain seq x y z
N ALA A 1 11.85 -22.08 0.79
CA ALA A 1 10.39 -21.94 0.64
C ALA A 1 9.98 -20.47 0.67
N GLY A 2 10.16 -19.75 1.78
CA GLY A 2 9.77 -18.32 1.91
C GLY A 2 10.26 -17.41 0.77
N LEU A 3 11.56 -17.34 0.52
CA LEU A 3 12.11 -16.55 -0.59
C LEU A 3 11.55 -16.96 -1.96
N GLY A 4 11.43 -18.26 -2.24
CA GLY A 4 10.86 -18.74 -3.50
C GLY A 4 9.39 -18.36 -3.69
N ILE A 5 8.58 -18.46 -2.63
CA ILE A 5 7.18 -18.00 -2.63
C ILE A 5 7.13 -16.47 -2.80
N GLY A 6 8.00 -15.73 -2.12
CA GLY A 6 8.10 -14.28 -2.27
C GLY A 6 8.46 -13.85 -3.69
N THR A 7 9.43 -14.52 -4.31
CA THR A 7 9.82 -14.25 -5.71
C THR A 7 8.71 -14.57 -6.69
N LEU A 8 8.08 -15.74 -6.57
CA LEU A 8 6.96 -16.12 -7.45
C LEU A 8 5.73 -15.23 -7.23
N GLY A 9 5.46 -14.87 -5.98
CA GLY A 9 4.41 -13.93 -5.62
C GLY A 9 4.64 -12.56 -6.25
N LEU A 10 5.84 -11.98 -6.07
CA LEU A 10 6.19 -10.70 -6.70
C LEU A 10 6.09 -10.77 -8.23
N ALA A 11 6.59 -11.83 -8.86
CA ALA A 11 6.50 -12.00 -10.30
C ALA A 11 5.03 -12.10 -10.78
N GLY A 12 4.18 -12.78 -10.01
CA GLY A 12 2.74 -12.87 -10.26
C GLY A 12 2.04 -11.52 -10.14
N GLU A 13 2.31 -10.77 -9.06
CA GLU A 13 1.78 -9.41 -8.86
C GLU A 13 2.25 -8.46 -9.97
N TRP A 14 3.52 -8.54 -10.37
CA TRP A 14 4.06 -7.72 -11.46
C TRP A 14 3.39 -8.04 -12.80
N ALA A 15 3.20 -9.33 -13.11
CA ALA A 15 2.53 -9.76 -14.33
C ALA A 15 1.06 -9.31 -14.34
N TRP A 16 0.36 -9.43 -13.21
CA TRP A 16 -1.00 -8.94 -13.06
C TRP A 16 -1.10 -7.42 -13.23
N ASN A 17 -0.19 -6.67 -12.59
CA ASN A 17 -0.19 -5.22 -12.59
C ASN A 17 0.17 -4.61 -13.96
N SER A 18 0.83 -5.37 -14.84
CA SER A 18 1.19 -4.89 -16.19
C SER A 18 -0.01 -4.44 -17.05
N GLY A 19 -1.22 -4.93 -16.75
CA GLY A 19 -2.46 -4.50 -17.40
C GLY A 19 -3.25 -3.41 -16.65
N ALA A 20 -2.71 -2.85 -15.57
CA ALA A 20 -3.37 -1.80 -14.81
C ALA A 20 -3.31 -0.46 -15.54
N HIS A 21 -4.29 0.41 -15.27
CA HIS A 21 -4.33 1.77 -15.82
C HIS A 21 -3.05 2.57 -15.55
N GLN A 22 -2.45 2.38 -14.36
CA GLN A 22 -1.14 2.91 -14.01
C GLN A 22 -0.23 1.73 -13.64
N ALA A 23 0.34 1.10 -14.66
CA ALA A 23 1.23 -0.04 -14.48
C ALA A 23 2.52 0.37 -13.73
N TRP A 24 3.03 -0.56 -12.93
CA TRP A 24 4.31 -0.47 -12.26
C TRP A 24 5.41 -0.41 -13.31
N ASN A 25 6.31 0.55 -13.13
CA ASN A 25 7.49 0.67 -13.96
C ASN A 25 8.73 0.17 -13.21
N THR A 26 9.83 0.01 -13.96
CA THR A 26 11.07 -0.60 -13.48
C THR A 26 11.75 0.18 -12.36
N SER A 27 11.47 1.48 -12.19
CA SER A 27 12.02 2.27 -11.08
C SER A 27 11.52 1.81 -9.71
N LEU A 28 10.36 1.14 -9.65
CA LEU A 28 9.81 0.56 -8.41
C LEU A 28 10.44 -0.79 -8.06
N LEU A 29 11.15 -1.43 -8.99
CA LEU A 29 11.65 -2.78 -8.81
C LEU A 29 12.54 -2.95 -7.56
N PRO A 30 13.47 -2.03 -7.24
CA PRO A 30 14.28 -2.14 -6.02
C PRO A 30 13.41 -2.16 -4.75
N TYR A 31 12.40 -1.28 -4.69
CA TYR A 31 11.47 -1.19 -3.56
C TYR A 31 10.57 -2.41 -3.46
N ALA A 32 10.04 -2.88 -4.60
CA ALA A 32 9.19 -4.06 -4.66
C ALA A 32 9.95 -5.34 -4.25
N VAL A 33 11.21 -5.48 -4.67
CA VAL A 33 12.08 -6.59 -4.25
C VAL A 33 12.40 -6.50 -2.75
N ALA A 34 12.82 -5.34 -2.26
CA ALA A 34 13.17 -5.19 -0.84
C ALA A 34 11.98 -5.50 0.08
N THR A 35 10.80 -4.96 -0.24
CA THR A 35 9.59 -5.11 0.56
C THR A 35 9.02 -6.52 0.48
N SER A 36 9.03 -7.14 -0.70
CA SER A 36 8.59 -8.53 -0.88
C SER A 36 9.51 -9.52 -0.16
N VAL A 37 10.83 -9.31 -0.14
CA VAL A 37 11.77 -10.16 0.61
C VAL A 37 11.49 -10.07 2.12
N VAL A 38 11.31 -8.87 2.65
CA VAL A 38 10.99 -8.64 4.06
C VAL A 38 9.66 -9.31 4.43
N ALA A 39 8.61 -9.09 3.63
CA ALA A 39 7.30 -9.71 3.82
C ALA A 39 7.37 -11.25 3.69
N ALA A 40 8.15 -11.78 2.75
CA ALA A 40 8.30 -13.22 2.54
C ALA A 40 9.00 -13.93 3.70
N ILE A 41 9.99 -13.27 4.33
CA ILE A 41 10.60 -13.77 5.58
C ILE A 41 9.55 -13.77 6.69
N GLY A 42 8.78 -12.68 6.82
CA GLY A 42 7.70 -12.58 7.79
C GLY A 42 6.67 -13.71 7.66
N GLY A 43 6.12 -13.87 6.45
CA GLY A 43 5.17 -14.92 6.11
C GLY A 43 5.73 -16.33 6.31
N ALA A 44 7.02 -16.57 6.03
CA ALA A 44 7.65 -17.87 6.27
C ALA A 44 7.74 -18.22 7.76
N LEU A 45 8.05 -17.25 8.63
CA LEU A 45 8.08 -17.45 10.08
C LEU A 45 6.69 -17.76 10.63
N LEU A 46 5.68 -17.00 10.19
CA LEU A 46 4.28 -17.20 10.58
C LEU A 46 3.76 -18.55 10.10
N GLY A 47 4.01 -18.91 8.83
CA GLY A 47 3.61 -20.18 8.24
C GLY A 47 4.31 -21.38 8.88
N ALA A 48 5.61 -21.28 9.17
CA ALA A 48 6.34 -22.34 9.87
C ALA A 48 5.84 -22.53 11.30
N GLY A 49 5.55 -21.43 12.00
CA GLY A 49 4.96 -21.49 13.34
C GLY A 49 3.58 -22.13 13.33
N PHE A 50 2.71 -21.70 12.41
CA PHE A 50 1.40 -22.30 12.21
C PHE A 50 1.48 -23.79 11.91
N ALA A 51 2.29 -24.20 10.92
CA ALA A 51 2.46 -25.60 10.55
C ALA A 51 3.01 -26.45 11.71
N GLY A 52 3.95 -25.89 12.49
CA GLY A 52 4.53 -26.54 13.67
C GLY A 52 3.57 -26.69 14.85
N ALA A 53 2.51 -25.88 14.92
CA ALA A 53 1.46 -26.06 15.92
C ALA A 53 0.54 -27.25 15.61
N PHE A 54 0.38 -27.60 14.34
CA PHE A 54 -0.41 -28.77 13.92
C PHE A 54 0.47 -30.02 13.78
N ARG A 55 -0.15 -31.21 13.65
CA ARG A 55 0.52 -32.53 13.57
C ARG A 55 1.44 -32.72 12.35
N PHE A 56 1.65 -31.68 11.55
CA PHE A 56 2.63 -31.64 10.46
C PHE A 56 4.05 -31.27 10.95
N ALA A 57 4.25 -31.16 12.27
CA ALA A 57 5.52 -30.80 12.88
C ALA A 57 6.64 -31.82 12.57
N VAL A 58 7.73 -31.34 11.96
CA VAL A 58 8.99 -32.09 11.91
C VAL A 58 9.57 -32.13 13.33
N PRO A 59 9.87 -33.31 13.89
CA PRO A 59 10.43 -33.42 15.24
C PRO A 59 11.68 -32.54 15.41
N GLY A 60 11.72 -31.73 16.47
CA GLY A 60 12.88 -30.92 16.84
C GLY A 60 12.98 -29.51 16.24
N ARG A 61 11.98 -29.04 15.46
CA ARG A 61 11.97 -27.68 14.89
C ARG A 61 10.80 -26.87 15.44
N HIS A 62 10.98 -26.27 16.62
CA HIS A 62 9.99 -25.37 17.21
C HIS A 62 10.33 -23.91 16.86
N ILE A 63 9.37 -23.20 16.26
CA ILE A 63 9.48 -21.75 16.08
C ILE A 63 9.17 -21.08 17.43
N GLY A 64 10.19 -20.49 18.03
CA GLY A 64 10.05 -19.69 19.24
C GLY A 64 9.19 -18.45 18.99
N THR A 65 8.64 -17.86 20.05
CA THR A 65 7.65 -16.78 19.86
C THR A 65 8.29 -15.45 19.55
N ALA A 66 9.55 -15.26 19.92
CA ALA A 66 10.34 -14.17 19.37
C ALA A 66 10.35 -14.23 17.83
N ALA A 67 10.42 -15.42 17.22
CA ALA A 67 10.35 -15.60 15.78
C ALA A 67 8.94 -15.40 15.22
N LEU A 68 7.88 -15.78 15.94
CA LEU A 68 6.49 -15.44 15.55
C LEU A 68 6.25 -13.92 15.57
N VAL A 69 6.68 -13.23 16.62
CA VAL A 69 6.58 -11.78 16.75
C VAL A 69 7.41 -11.09 15.66
N ALA A 70 8.62 -11.57 15.40
CA ALA A 70 9.40 -11.09 14.26
C ALA A 70 8.67 -11.33 12.93
N GLY A 71 8.00 -12.48 12.77
CA GLY A 71 7.18 -12.77 11.59
C GLY A 71 6.07 -11.73 11.37
N VAL A 72 5.37 -11.36 12.45
CA VAL A 72 4.35 -10.31 12.45
C VAL A 72 4.96 -8.97 12.06
N VAL A 73 6.04 -8.55 12.73
CA VAL A 73 6.69 -7.26 12.48
C VAL A 73 7.19 -7.17 11.04
N LEU A 74 7.87 -8.19 10.54
CA LEU A 74 8.40 -8.22 9.17
C LEU A 74 7.28 -8.23 8.11
N THR A 75 6.11 -8.77 8.42
CA THR A 75 4.95 -8.71 7.51
C THR A 75 4.31 -7.32 7.51
N ALA A 76 4.21 -6.67 8.67
CA ALA A 76 3.58 -5.37 8.81
C ALA A 76 4.48 -4.20 8.37
N LEU A 77 5.79 -4.32 8.54
CA LEU A 77 6.76 -3.24 8.34
C LEU A 77 6.69 -2.61 6.94
N PRO A 78 6.61 -3.37 5.82
CA PRO A 78 6.50 -2.76 4.50
C PRO A 78 5.26 -1.87 4.36
N VAL A 79 4.11 -2.29 4.92
CA VAL A 79 2.88 -1.49 4.87
C VAL A 79 3.06 -0.19 5.66
N LEU A 80 3.62 -0.28 6.87
CA LEU A 80 3.84 0.88 7.73
C LEU A 80 4.85 1.88 7.12
N TRP A 81 5.83 1.38 6.38
CA TRP A 81 6.87 2.19 5.75
C TRP A 81 6.32 3.18 4.71
N PHE A 82 5.29 2.80 3.96
CA PHE A 82 4.68 3.66 2.92
C PHE A 82 3.40 4.38 3.38
N LEU A 83 3.10 4.37 4.68
CA LEU A 83 1.95 5.13 5.22
C LEU A 83 2.15 6.64 5.15
N PRO A 84 3.32 7.21 5.50
CA PRO A 84 3.55 8.64 5.28
C PRO A 84 3.41 8.94 3.78
N ARG A 85 2.68 10.00 3.45
CA ARG A 85 2.50 10.51 2.08
C ARG A 85 2.79 12.00 2.08
N GLU A 86 4.08 12.31 2.14
CA GLU A 86 4.55 13.67 2.37
C GLU A 86 4.64 14.42 1.04
N ALA A 87 4.50 15.74 1.09
CA ALA A 87 4.92 16.61 0.01
C ALA A 87 6.36 17.07 0.26
N GLY A 88 7.15 17.14 -0.80
CA GLY A 88 8.44 17.83 -0.81
C GLY A 88 8.26 19.32 -1.08
N ASP A 89 9.35 20.08 -0.91
CA ASP A 89 9.41 21.50 -1.26
C ASP A 89 9.59 21.65 -2.77
N VAL A 90 8.46 21.65 -3.50
CA VAL A 90 8.43 21.73 -4.97
C VAL A 90 7.39 22.75 -5.39
N THR A 91 7.79 23.71 -6.22
CA THR A 91 6.87 24.63 -6.88
C THR A 91 6.71 24.26 -8.34
N ALA A 92 5.48 24.29 -8.84
CA ALA A 92 5.13 24.07 -10.23
C ALA A 92 4.61 25.38 -10.86
N ASP A 93 5.28 25.86 -11.91
CA ASP A 93 4.78 26.89 -12.82
C ASP A 93 4.07 26.18 -13.99
N ILE A 94 2.74 26.15 -13.94
CA ILE A 94 1.86 25.48 -14.91
C ILE A 94 1.42 26.50 -15.96
N SER A 95 1.55 26.10 -17.24
CA SER A 95 1.03 26.82 -18.41
C SER A 95 0.19 25.89 -19.28
N LEU A 96 -0.91 26.42 -19.82
CA LEU A 96 -1.92 25.63 -20.52
C LEU A 96 -2.09 26.10 -21.97
N GLU A 97 -1.86 25.19 -22.91
CA GLU A 97 -2.12 25.43 -24.33
C GLU A 97 -3.44 24.75 -24.73
N ARG A 98 -4.51 25.54 -24.90
CA ARG A 98 -5.83 25.01 -25.28
C ARG A 98 -5.81 24.44 -26.70
N VAL A 99 -6.34 23.24 -26.86
CA VAL A 99 -6.43 22.53 -28.16
C VAL A 99 -7.86 22.42 -28.69
N GLY A 100 -8.82 23.05 -27.99
CA GLY A 100 -10.25 22.98 -28.31
C GLY A 100 -10.90 21.67 -27.81
N THR A 101 -12.14 21.44 -28.25
CA THR A 101 -12.92 20.26 -27.85
C THR A 101 -12.36 18.99 -28.50
N THR A 102 -12.10 17.97 -27.69
CA THR A 102 -11.67 16.64 -28.12
C THR A 102 -12.31 15.57 -27.25
N THR A 103 -12.12 14.30 -27.59
CA THR A 103 -12.71 13.16 -26.90
C THR A 103 -11.73 12.57 -25.88
N PHE A 104 -12.21 12.36 -24.64
CA PHE A 104 -11.43 11.86 -23.52
C PHE A 104 -12.05 10.63 -22.84
N GLY A 105 -11.21 9.89 -22.11
CA GLY A 105 -11.62 8.75 -21.29
C GLY A 105 -12.07 7.53 -22.09
N THR A 106 -12.36 6.46 -21.35
CA THR A 106 -12.92 5.22 -21.91
C THR A 106 -14.32 5.41 -22.44
N ASP A 107 -15.08 6.33 -21.84
CA ASP A 107 -16.48 6.57 -22.16
C ASP A 107 -16.63 7.60 -23.30
N ARG A 108 -15.50 8.08 -23.84
CA ARG A 108 -15.42 8.97 -25.01
C ARG A 108 -16.23 10.26 -24.83
N VAL A 109 -16.03 10.92 -23.70
CA VAL A 109 -16.68 12.19 -23.38
C VAL A 109 -15.97 13.34 -24.09
N GLU A 110 -16.71 14.20 -24.76
CA GLU A 110 -16.18 15.42 -25.36
C GLU A 110 -15.98 16.49 -24.30
N ALA A 111 -14.80 17.10 -24.29
CA ALA A 111 -14.46 18.23 -23.43
C ALA A 111 -13.39 19.11 -24.09
N GLU A 112 -13.30 20.39 -23.73
CA GLU A 112 -12.12 21.23 -23.97
C GLU A 112 -10.87 20.57 -23.39
N GLY A 113 -9.84 20.49 -24.23
CA GLY A 113 -8.53 19.97 -23.87
C GLY A 113 -7.47 21.07 -23.77
N ALA A 114 -6.46 20.84 -22.93
CA ALA A 114 -5.23 21.62 -22.93
C ALA A 114 -4.00 20.71 -22.83
N VAL A 115 -2.94 21.06 -23.56
CA VAL A 115 -1.60 20.51 -23.32
C VAL A 115 -0.96 21.30 -22.18
N VAL A 116 -0.40 20.57 -21.22
CA VAL A 116 0.11 21.14 -19.98
C VAL A 116 1.62 21.23 -20.07
N THR A 117 2.19 22.41 -19.80
CA THR A 117 3.63 22.58 -19.63
C THR A 117 3.92 23.05 -18.20
N VAL A 118 4.87 22.39 -17.54
CA VAL A 118 5.21 22.63 -16.14
C VAL A 118 6.71 22.88 -16.02
N ALA A 119 7.09 24.04 -15.49
CA ALA A 119 8.45 24.26 -15.00
C ALA A 119 8.49 23.98 -13.50
N LEU A 120 9.41 23.13 -13.06
CA LEU A 120 9.57 22.77 -11.66
C LEU A 120 10.68 23.59 -11.00
N THR A 121 10.47 23.94 -9.73
CA THR A 121 11.50 24.47 -8.84
C THR A 121 11.60 23.55 -7.62
N PRO A 122 12.76 22.94 -7.34
CA PRO A 122 14.00 22.98 -8.12
C PRO A 122 13.88 22.27 -9.49
N ALA A 123 14.80 22.51 -10.42
CA ALA A 123 14.70 22.00 -11.79
C ALA A 123 14.87 20.46 -11.88
N ASP A 124 15.70 19.89 -11.00
CA ASP A 124 15.94 18.45 -10.84
C ASP A 124 14.79 17.74 -10.09
N ALA A 125 13.67 18.43 -9.92
CA ALA A 125 12.55 17.94 -9.12
C ALA A 125 11.91 16.66 -9.65
N ALA A 126 11.98 16.39 -10.94
CA ALA A 126 11.42 15.17 -11.52
C ALA A 126 12.48 14.11 -11.79
N ASP A 127 13.73 14.37 -11.42
CA ASP A 127 14.82 13.40 -11.56
C ASP A 127 14.50 12.17 -10.70
N ASP A 128 14.67 10.99 -11.29
CA ASP A 128 14.34 9.70 -10.67
C ASP A 128 12.88 9.56 -10.18
N ALA A 129 11.96 10.39 -10.67
CA ALA A 129 10.55 10.26 -10.37
C ALA A 129 10.02 8.90 -10.83
N HIS A 130 9.29 8.21 -9.95
CA HIS A 130 8.59 6.99 -10.31
C HIS A 130 7.52 7.28 -11.37
N TRP A 131 6.83 8.42 -11.25
CA TRP A 131 5.90 8.92 -12.24
C TRP A 131 5.86 10.45 -12.20
N PHE A 132 5.82 11.07 -13.37
CA PHE A 132 5.45 12.47 -13.51
C PHE A 132 4.42 12.61 -14.62
N GLN A 133 3.17 12.92 -14.26
CA GLN A 133 2.02 12.74 -15.14
C GLN A 133 0.98 13.84 -14.95
N ALA A 134 0.34 14.28 -16.03
CA ALA A 134 -0.95 14.96 -15.96
C ALA A 134 -2.06 13.89 -15.95
N THR A 135 -2.90 13.91 -14.91
CA THR A 135 -3.93 12.89 -14.65
C THR A 135 -5.30 13.54 -14.59
N SER A 136 -6.26 12.94 -15.28
CA SER A 136 -7.66 13.34 -15.23
C SER A 136 -8.60 12.17 -14.97
N TRP A 137 -9.58 12.37 -14.09
CA TRP A 137 -10.58 11.36 -13.73
C TRP A 137 -11.96 11.98 -13.51
N GLN A 138 -12.94 11.13 -13.18
CA GLN A 138 -14.34 11.47 -12.86
C GLN A 138 -15.21 12.01 -14.02
N GLY A 139 -14.64 12.49 -15.13
CA GLY A 139 -15.42 12.98 -16.28
C GLY A 139 -15.78 11.95 -17.35
N GLY A 140 -15.76 10.64 -17.06
CA GLY A 140 -16.05 9.57 -18.03
C GLY A 140 -14.88 8.63 -18.34
N GLY A 141 -14.04 8.38 -17.35
CA GLY A 141 -12.91 7.46 -17.44
C GLY A 141 -11.66 8.01 -16.76
N LEU A 142 -10.51 7.53 -17.21
CA LEU A 142 -9.20 7.99 -16.76
C LEU A 142 -8.38 8.43 -17.97
N VAL A 143 -7.73 9.59 -17.88
CA VAL A 143 -6.74 10.08 -18.84
C VAL A 143 -5.43 10.25 -18.09
N LEU A 144 -4.38 9.57 -18.55
CA LEU A 144 -3.02 9.72 -18.06
C LEU A 144 -2.15 10.19 -19.21
N GLN A 145 -1.48 11.31 -19.03
CA GLN A 145 -0.48 11.82 -19.95
C GLN A 145 0.85 11.89 -19.22
N ASP A 146 1.84 11.16 -19.72
CA ASP A 146 3.21 11.28 -19.22
C ASP A 146 3.73 12.69 -19.49
N MET A 147 4.56 13.19 -18.58
CA MET A 147 5.26 14.46 -18.74
C MET A 147 6.62 14.17 -19.36
N VAL A 148 6.90 14.79 -20.51
CA VAL A 148 8.17 14.66 -21.23
C VAL A 148 8.99 15.92 -21.03
N GLU A 149 10.24 15.76 -20.60
CA GLU A 149 11.16 16.88 -20.44
C GLU A 149 11.51 17.47 -21.81
N ILE A 150 11.29 18.77 -21.96
CA ILE A 150 11.59 19.52 -23.19
C ILE A 150 12.80 20.44 -23.02
N GLU A 151 13.04 20.90 -21.79
CA GLU A 151 14.20 21.68 -21.35
C GLU A 151 14.49 21.31 -19.89
N PRO A 152 15.71 21.55 -19.36
CA PRO A 152 16.03 21.20 -17.97
C PRO A 152 15.01 21.74 -16.96
N GLY A 153 14.27 20.83 -16.30
CA GLY A 153 13.22 21.16 -15.34
C GLY A 153 11.90 21.66 -15.93
N VAL A 154 11.75 21.67 -17.25
CA VAL A 154 10.52 22.04 -17.98
C VAL A 154 9.97 20.84 -18.71
N TRP A 155 8.73 20.50 -18.41
CA TRP A 155 8.09 19.27 -18.84
C TRP A 155 6.76 19.55 -19.52
N ARG A 156 6.45 18.82 -20.58
CA ARG A 156 5.22 18.95 -21.35
C ARG A 156 4.46 17.63 -21.39
N SER A 157 3.15 17.67 -21.21
CA SER A 157 2.32 16.47 -21.31
C SER A 157 2.35 15.92 -22.75
N GLU A 158 2.44 14.59 -22.90
CA GLU A 158 2.47 13.93 -24.23
C GLU A 158 1.22 14.21 -25.07
N GLY A 159 0.09 14.40 -24.41
CA GLY A 159 -1.18 14.72 -25.02
C GLY A 159 -1.99 15.72 -24.20
N PRO A 160 -3.16 16.13 -24.71
CA PRO A 160 -4.04 17.01 -23.96
C PRO A 160 -4.70 16.27 -22.79
N VAL A 161 -5.06 17.04 -21.77
CA VAL A 161 -5.95 16.62 -20.69
C VAL A 161 -7.23 17.46 -20.72
N PRO A 162 -8.38 16.91 -20.29
CA PRO A 162 -9.61 17.68 -20.20
C PRO A 162 -9.49 18.78 -19.15
N VAL A 163 -10.04 19.95 -19.45
CA VAL A 163 -9.98 21.14 -18.58
C VAL A 163 -11.34 21.80 -18.40
N GLU A 164 -12.41 21.03 -18.55
CA GLU A 164 -13.78 21.47 -18.34
C GLU A 164 -14.70 20.34 -17.86
N GLY A 165 -15.97 20.67 -17.62
CA GLY A 165 -17.01 19.73 -17.24
C GLY A 165 -16.72 19.05 -15.91
N LEU A 166 -17.15 17.78 -15.78
CA LEU A 166 -17.00 17.01 -14.53
C LEU A 166 -15.59 16.38 -14.36
N TRP A 167 -14.66 16.70 -15.25
CA TRP A 167 -13.29 16.20 -15.12
C TRP A 167 -12.57 16.87 -13.95
N LYS A 168 -11.80 16.08 -13.19
CA LYS A 168 -10.79 16.60 -12.27
C LYS A 168 -9.43 16.33 -12.88
N SER A 169 -8.62 17.36 -13.07
CA SER A 169 -7.32 17.32 -13.73
C SER A 169 -6.24 17.94 -12.86
N LEU A 170 -5.12 17.26 -12.70
CA LEU A 170 -3.96 17.75 -11.96
C LEU A 170 -2.66 17.16 -12.51
N VAL A 171 -1.54 17.77 -12.14
CA VAL A 171 -0.21 17.22 -12.35
C VAL A 171 0.20 16.46 -11.09
N ARG A 172 0.70 15.23 -11.24
CA ARG A 172 1.18 14.36 -10.15
C ARG A 172 2.65 14.12 -10.31
N LEU A 173 3.39 14.32 -9.22
CA LEU A 173 4.81 14.00 -9.11
C LEU A 173 5.00 12.99 -7.99
N HIS A 174 5.43 11.79 -8.36
CA HIS A 174 5.76 10.73 -7.41
C HIS A 174 7.27 10.51 -7.42
N ARG A 175 7.94 10.85 -6.33
CA ARG A 175 9.38 10.65 -6.14
C ARG A 175 9.68 9.41 -5.32
N SER A 176 10.97 9.06 -5.25
CA SER A 176 11.47 8.01 -4.38
C SER A 176 10.96 8.15 -2.93
N GLY A 177 10.55 7.03 -2.33
CA GLY A 177 10.10 6.99 -0.95
C GLY A 177 8.60 7.23 -0.78
N SER A 178 8.24 8.16 0.10
CA SER A 178 6.87 8.48 0.51
C SER A 178 6.30 9.75 -0.17
N GLN A 179 7.01 10.31 -1.14
CA GLN A 179 6.67 11.63 -1.69
C GLN A 179 5.69 11.53 -2.86
N LEU A 180 4.41 11.78 -2.54
CA LEU A 180 3.29 11.81 -3.48
C LEU A 180 2.71 13.21 -3.50
N MET A 181 3.04 13.97 -4.55
CA MET A 181 2.69 15.38 -4.66
C MET A 181 1.77 15.63 -5.85
N ALA A 182 0.93 16.65 -5.75
CA ALA A 182 0.11 17.09 -6.86
C ALA A 182 -0.10 18.61 -6.90
N ALA A 183 -0.39 19.11 -8.10
CA ALA A 183 -0.77 20.49 -8.36
C ALA A 183 -2.02 20.53 -9.29
N PRO A 184 -3.12 21.18 -8.89
CA PRO A 184 -4.37 21.14 -9.63
C PRO A 184 -4.34 21.99 -10.89
N ILE A 185 -4.97 21.48 -11.96
CA ILE A 185 -5.17 22.17 -13.24
C ILE A 185 -6.63 22.64 -13.37
N TRP A 186 -7.58 21.71 -13.26
CA TRP A 186 -9.02 21.96 -13.42
C TRP A 186 -9.83 21.08 -12.47
N PHE A 187 -10.68 21.68 -11.66
CA PHE A 187 -11.69 20.96 -10.87
C PHE A 187 -13.00 21.75 -11.01
N PRO A 188 -14.15 21.10 -11.30
CA PRO A 188 -15.43 21.78 -11.30
C PRO A 188 -15.78 22.31 -9.91
N ASP A 189 -16.68 23.28 -9.88
CA ASP A 189 -17.36 23.70 -8.66
C ASP A 189 -18.13 22.52 -8.04
N ASP A 190 -17.99 22.33 -6.73
CA ASP A 190 -18.67 21.29 -5.98
C ASP A 190 -19.44 21.89 -4.79
N PRO A 191 -20.67 22.37 -5.01
CA PRO A 191 -21.47 23.03 -3.98
C PRO A 191 -21.98 22.07 -2.91
N GLU A 192 -21.95 20.75 -3.14
CA GLU A 192 -22.38 19.76 -2.16
C GLU A 192 -21.39 19.69 -0.98
N ILE A 193 -20.10 19.90 -1.25
CA ILE A 193 -19.01 19.95 -0.25
C ILE A 193 -18.45 21.36 -0.03
N GLY A 194 -19.03 22.38 -0.69
CA GLY A 194 -18.64 23.79 -0.54
C GLY A 194 -17.26 24.14 -1.13
N GLU A 195 -16.75 23.33 -2.06
CA GLU A 195 -15.44 23.53 -2.68
C GLU A 195 -15.58 24.29 -4.01
N PRO A 196 -14.96 25.47 -4.14
CA PRO A 196 -15.06 26.25 -5.36
C PRO A 196 -14.30 25.60 -6.52
N GLU A 197 -14.72 25.96 -7.73
CA GLU A 197 -14.02 25.62 -8.97
C GLU A 197 -12.53 25.97 -8.88
N ILE A 198 -11.67 25.06 -9.35
CA ILE A 198 -10.29 25.39 -9.70
C ILE A 198 -10.25 25.62 -11.22
N PRO A 199 -10.11 26.88 -11.68
CA PRO A 199 -10.21 27.19 -13.10
C PRO A 199 -8.94 26.80 -13.87
N ALA A 200 -9.10 26.44 -15.15
CA ALA A 200 -7.99 26.06 -16.01
C ALA A 200 -7.22 27.30 -16.49
N VAL A 201 -6.29 27.79 -15.66
CA VAL A 201 -5.47 28.98 -15.91
C VAL A 201 -4.01 28.70 -15.61
N ASP A 202 -3.13 29.44 -16.27
CA ASP A 202 -1.71 29.50 -15.94
C ASP A 202 -1.53 29.93 -14.50
N ARG A 203 -0.69 29.20 -13.75
CA ARG A 203 -0.49 29.43 -12.32
C ARG A 203 0.87 28.94 -11.85
N ARG A 204 1.38 29.61 -10.82
CA ARG A 204 2.46 29.12 -9.99
C ARG A 204 1.89 28.63 -8.67
N ILE A 205 2.19 27.39 -8.28
CA ILE A 205 1.67 26.80 -7.04
C ILE A 205 2.69 25.84 -6.42
N GLU A 206 2.75 25.81 -5.09
CA GLU A 206 3.46 24.76 -4.35
C GLU A 206 2.71 23.44 -4.52
N MET A 207 3.43 22.37 -4.82
CA MET A 207 2.84 21.05 -4.93
C MET A 207 2.48 20.53 -3.54
N GLY A 208 1.19 20.29 -3.30
CA GLY A 208 0.69 19.75 -2.04
C GLY A 208 0.72 18.23 -2.01
N PRO A 209 0.49 17.61 -0.83
CA PRO A 209 0.35 16.17 -0.74
C PRO A 209 -0.85 15.73 -1.56
N GLU A 210 -0.72 14.61 -2.27
CA GLU A 210 -1.77 14.11 -3.15
C GLU A 210 -3.13 13.92 -2.42
N THR A 211 -3.07 13.59 -1.13
CA THR A 211 -4.23 13.43 -0.25
C THR A 211 -5.02 14.71 0.00
N GLN A 212 -4.48 15.87 -0.37
CA GLN A 212 -5.21 17.14 -0.34
C GLN A 212 -6.20 17.26 -1.51
N TYR A 213 -5.89 16.64 -2.66
CA TYR A 213 -6.64 16.87 -3.90
C TYR A 213 -7.48 15.68 -4.35
N LEU A 214 -7.01 14.44 -4.17
CA LEU A 214 -7.75 13.25 -4.61
C LEU A 214 -8.89 12.87 -3.65
N PRO A 215 -8.68 12.81 -2.34
CA PRO A 215 -9.74 12.66 -1.34
C PRO A 215 -10.42 14.01 -1.00
N ARG A 216 -10.62 14.91 -1.97
CA ARG A 216 -11.24 16.23 -1.73
C ARG A 216 -12.62 16.17 -1.05
N GLU A 217 -13.28 15.03 -1.15
CA GLU A 217 -14.58 14.70 -0.53
C GLU A 217 -14.44 14.22 0.93
N THR A 218 -13.22 13.99 1.43
CA THR A 218 -12.97 13.66 2.83
C THR A 218 -12.90 14.96 3.61
N GLU A 219 -14.06 15.46 4.01
CA GLU A 219 -14.13 16.56 4.97
C GLU A 219 -13.38 16.16 6.25
N GLU A 220 -12.65 17.12 6.85
CA GLU A 220 -12.39 17.06 8.29
C GLU A 220 -13.74 17.17 8.98
N GLY A 221 -14.48 16.06 9.05
CA GLY A 221 -15.86 16.07 9.51
C GLY A 221 -15.96 16.72 10.90
N ASP A 222 -17.16 17.18 11.26
CA ASP A 222 -17.50 17.87 12.52
C ASP A 222 -16.95 17.20 13.82
N LEU A 223 -16.46 15.97 13.73
CA LEU A 223 -15.88 15.16 14.78
C LEU A 223 -14.40 14.83 14.47
N PRO A 224 -13.47 15.80 14.56
CA PRO A 224 -12.05 15.58 14.27
C PRO A 224 -11.38 14.51 15.16
N TRP A 225 -11.99 14.18 16.30
CA TRP A 225 -11.56 13.10 17.19
C TRP A 225 -11.93 11.70 16.68
N LEU A 226 -12.94 11.58 15.80
CA LEU A 226 -13.43 10.29 15.31
C LEU A 226 -12.41 9.61 14.39
N VAL A 227 -11.74 10.39 13.53
CA VAL A 227 -10.71 9.89 12.62
C VAL A 227 -9.60 9.14 13.37
N PRO A 228 -8.89 9.73 14.36
CA PRO A 228 -7.88 8.99 15.11
C PRO A 228 -8.45 7.83 15.93
N VAL A 229 -9.71 7.90 16.38
CA VAL A 229 -10.37 6.78 17.09
C VAL A 229 -10.62 5.60 16.15
N VAL A 230 -11.13 5.83 14.95
CA VAL A 230 -11.39 4.77 13.95
C VAL A 230 -10.08 4.13 13.51
N HIS A 231 -9.06 4.95 13.22
CA HIS A 231 -7.72 4.44 12.87
C HIS A 231 -7.10 3.67 14.05
N GLY A 232 -7.25 4.16 15.28
CA GLY A 232 -6.80 3.48 16.49
C GLY A 232 -7.52 2.15 16.72
N TYR A 233 -8.84 2.10 16.53
CA TYR A 233 -9.63 0.86 16.62
C TYR A 233 -9.22 -0.15 15.56
N LEU A 234 -8.99 0.28 14.31
CA LEU A 234 -8.48 -0.57 13.25
C LEU A 234 -7.11 -1.13 13.60
N ALA A 235 -6.19 -0.28 14.07
CA ALA A 235 -4.86 -0.71 14.53
C ALA A 235 -4.96 -1.72 15.67
N LEU A 236 -5.81 -1.48 16.67
CA LEU A 236 -6.08 -2.41 17.77
C LEU A 236 -6.68 -3.73 17.28
N THR A 237 -7.55 -3.69 16.27
CA THR A 237 -8.14 -4.89 15.66
C THR A 237 -7.08 -5.73 14.97
N VAL A 238 -6.20 -5.10 14.17
CA VAL A 238 -5.06 -5.77 13.53
C VAL A 238 -4.11 -6.36 14.58
N LEU A 239 -3.74 -5.58 15.59
CA LEU A 239 -2.91 -6.06 16.71
C LEU A 239 -3.56 -7.22 17.46
N GLY A 240 -4.88 -7.17 17.67
CA GLY A 240 -5.67 -8.21 18.30
C GLY A 240 -5.64 -9.51 17.50
N TRP A 241 -5.79 -9.45 16.17
CA TRP A 241 -5.67 -10.62 15.29
C TRP A 241 -4.27 -11.21 15.30
N LEU A 242 -3.24 -10.37 15.24
CA LEU A 242 -1.84 -10.81 15.29
C LEU A 242 -1.51 -11.46 16.64
N LEU A 243 -1.97 -10.89 17.75
CA LEU A 243 -1.82 -11.47 19.08
C LEU A 243 -2.58 -12.79 19.21
N ALA A 244 -3.83 -12.84 18.74
CA ALA A 244 -4.65 -14.04 18.75
C ALA A 244 -3.99 -15.17 17.94
N PHE A 245 -3.39 -14.84 16.79
CA PHE A 245 -2.62 -15.79 15.99
C PHE A 245 -1.43 -16.35 16.77
N VAL A 246 -0.58 -15.49 17.35
CA VAL A 246 0.60 -15.92 18.13
C VAL A 246 0.19 -16.77 19.34
N VAL A 247 -0.86 -16.37 20.06
CA VAL A 247 -1.39 -17.12 21.22
C VAL A 247 -1.99 -18.45 20.78
N GLY A 248 -2.76 -18.47 19.70
CA GLY A 248 -3.38 -19.67 19.14
C GLY A 248 -2.34 -20.70 18.72
N VAL A 249 -1.34 -20.30 17.93
CA VAL A 249 -0.22 -21.15 17.51
C VAL A 249 0.50 -21.74 18.72
N ARG A 250 0.77 -20.92 19.75
CA ARG A 250 1.39 -21.40 20.99
C ARG A 250 0.53 -22.40 21.76
N ARG A 251 -0.77 -22.14 21.90
CA ARG A 251 -1.67 -23.02 22.66
C ARG A 251 -1.84 -24.37 21.98
N ILE A 252 -1.94 -24.39 20.66
CA ILE A 252 -2.10 -25.62 19.89
C ILE A 252 -0.79 -26.42 19.89
N GLY A 253 0.36 -25.75 19.73
CA GLY A 253 1.69 -26.39 19.73
C GLY A 253 2.31 -26.66 21.11
N GLY A 254 1.60 -26.38 22.20
CA GLY A 254 2.10 -26.60 23.57
C GLY A 254 2.28 -28.09 23.88
N PRO A 255 3.21 -28.47 24.77
CA PRO A 255 3.36 -29.86 25.16
C PRO A 255 2.06 -30.38 25.76
N VAL A 256 1.53 -31.47 25.20
CA VAL A 256 0.46 -32.24 25.83
C VAL A 256 0.99 -32.67 27.19
N ALA A 257 0.35 -32.21 28.27
CA ALA A 257 0.68 -32.67 29.61
C ALA A 257 0.67 -34.21 29.59
N PRO A 258 1.67 -34.90 30.13
CA PRO A 258 1.64 -36.34 30.22
C PRO A 258 0.32 -36.71 30.88
N THR A 259 -0.55 -37.43 30.17
CA THR A 259 -1.72 -38.06 30.76
C THR A 259 -1.20 -38.79 31.99
N ALA A 260 -1.60 -38.32 33.18
CA ALA A 260 -1.20 -38.90 34.44
C ALA A 260 -1.33 -40.42 34.30
N ASP A 261 -0.22 -41.13 34.54
CA ASP A 261 -0.14 -42.58 34.50
C ASP A 261 -1.46 -43.15 35.02
N VAL A 262 -2.20 -43.80 34.13
CA VAL A 262 -3.24 -44.73 34.55
C VAL A 262 -2.46 -45.78 35.32
N ARG A 263 -2.37 -45.61 36.64
CA ARG A 263 -1.80 -46.60 37.55
C ARG A 263 -2.51 -47.90 37.23
N GLU A 264 -1.80 -48.81 36.58
CA GLU A 264 -2.27 -50.18 36.43
C GLU A 264 -2.64 -50.67 37.83
N PRO A 265 -3.83 -51.29 38.01
CA PRO A 265 -4.22 -51.83 39.31
C PRO A 265 -3.15 -52.83 39.76
N SER A 266 -2.50 -52.53 40.88
CA SER A 266 -1.47 -53.37 41.48
C SER A 266 -1.98 -54.80 41.60
N ALA A 267 -1.38 -55.74 40.87
CA ALA A 267 -1.73 -57.15 40.95
C ALA A 267 -1.58 -57.65 42.40
N PRO A 268 -2.53 -58.45 42.93
CA PRO A 268 -2.51 -58.88 44.32
C PRO A 268 -1.30 -59.78 44.59
N SER A 269 -0.52 -59.43 45.62
CA SER A 269 0.66 -60.19 46.04
C SER A 269 0.26 -61.61 46.46
N ARG A 270 0.73 -62.62 45.72
CA ARG A 270 0.66 -64.02 46.17
C ARG A 270 1.56 -64.18 47.40
N ARG A 271 0.94 -64.26 48.59
CA ARG A 271 1.62 -64.76 49.79
C ARG A 271 2.06 -66.20 49.55
N ARG A 272 3.38 -66.40 49.58
CA ARG A 272 4.05 -67.69 49.61
C ARG A 272 3.78 -68.31 51.00
N THR A 273 2.95 -69.35 51.05
CA THR A 273 2.87 -70.23 52.24
C THR A 273 4.15 -71.05 52.29
N GLY A 274 4.95 -70.83 53.33
CA GLY A 274 6.14 -71.62 53.62
C GLY A 274 5.75 -73.01 54.12
N ALA A 275 6.37 -74.03 53.56
CA ALA A 275 6.40 -75.38 54.09
C ALA A 275 7.77 -75.62 54.73
N GLY A 276 7.79 -76.24 55.91
CA GLY A 276 8.92 -77.01 56.42
C GLY A 276 9.65 -76.42 57.64
N ARG A 277 9.28 -76.90 58.84
CA ARG A 277 10.00 -77.99 59.50
C ARG A 277 9.10 -78.66 60.54
#